data_AF-X0RVV7-F1
#
_entry.id   AF-X0RVV7-F1
#
_cell.length_a   1.000
_cell.length_b   1.000
_cell.length_c   1.000
_cell.angle_alpha   90.00
_cell.angle_beta   90.00
_cell.angle_gamma   90.00
#
_symmetry.space_group_name_H-M   'P 1'
#
loop_
_entity.id
_entity.type
_entity.pdbx_description
1 polymer ?
#
loop_
_entity_poly.entity_id
_entity_poly.type
_entity_poly.pdbx_seq_one_letter_code
_entity_poly.pdbx_strand_id
1 'polypeptide(L)'
;MLKAEKTALTNINKNQLFKSVIEKVVKDIELSYEEKTYILACAILFLKHYKEDNRCTSYADFAYYIILKYSLNYNDYAPLYDFSINFGFYPIAKAILDKKLLNSNLINDCFIDVKLDRFKSNNNYIETLEQYIKSKKFLSDESNEKSYLAPTSFGKSSLIVECIKKLEDGLKIVIVVPTKSLLIQTYKMIREADLGRKIIVHDEMYNGEVSFIAIFTQERALRLLSRKEIYFDVLFIDEAHNILKKYNRSILLTRLISKNKTFNPKQKVIYLSPLISNIENLKITNGQTISSHIINYNVKEAEIFEHRLNKEVFKYNRFVNQFYRVGEGIDKFNYLRVNSGEKNFIYNYRPVKIEQLANDLCKKLPKIETSGKIHELEKILRKEVHGGFYAIKHLSYGLVYLHG
;
A
#
# COMPACT_ATOMS: atom_id res chain seq x y z
N MET A 1 -1.63 9.67 13.96
CA MET A 1 -1.02 10.69 14.82
C MET A 1 -2.09 11.37 15.66
N LEU A 2 -2.04 11.16 16.96
CA LEU A 2 -2.82 11.88 17.96
C LEU A 2 -2.43 13.37 17.95
N LYS A 3 -3.40 14.25 18.19
CA LYS A 3 -3.18 15.72 18.17
C LYS A 3 -2.08 16.17 19.15
N ALA A 4 -1.96 15.47 20.28
CA ALA A 4 -0.91 15.73 21.27
C ALA A 4 0.49 15.39 20.75
N GLU A 5 0.68 14.25 20.09
CA GLU A 5 1.95 13.86 19.47
C GLU A 5 2.40 14.89 18.43
N LYS A 6 1.46 15.32 17.57
CA LYS A 6 1.75 16.31 16.53
C LYS A 6 2.25 17.62 17.14
N THR A 7 1.60 18.08 18.19
CA THR A 7 1.99 19.30 18.90
C THR A 7 3.38 19.14 19.54
N ALA A 8 3.65 18.01 20.20
CA ALA A 8 4.93 17.74 20.84
C ALA A 8 6.10 17.68 19.83
N LEU A 9 5.94 16.92 18.74
CA LEU A 9 6.96 16.81 17.69
C LEU A 9 7.13 18.10 16.87
N THR A 10 6.11 18.95 16.78
CA THR A 10 6.30 20.27 16.19
C THR A 10 7.03 21.20 17.18
N ASN A 11 6.77 21.07 18.48
CA ASN A 11 7.40 21.89 19.52
C ASN A 11 8.88 21.55 19.76
N ILE A 12 9.30 20.29 19.64
CA ILE A 12 10.73 19.91 19.81
C ILE A 12 11.62 20.66 18.81
N ASN A 13 11.08 20.98 17.64
CA ASN A 13 11.75 21.74 16.59
C ASN A 13 11.99 23.23 16.94
N LYS A 14 11.54 23.69 18.13
CA LYS A 14 11.94 24.98 18.71
C LYS A 14 13.33 24.93 19.36
N ASN A 15 13.80 23.74 19.73
CA ASN A 15 15.18 23.55 20.21
C ASN A 15 16.14 23.75 19.02
N GLN A 16 17.06 24.72 19.15
CA GLN A 16 17.96 25.10 18.05
C GLN A 16 18.89 23.96 17.61
N LEU A 17 19.42 23.20 18.57
CA LEU A 17 20.30 22.06 18.28
C LEU A 17 19.54 20.94 17.55
N PHE A 18 18.35 20.60 18.04
CA PHE A 18 17.51 19.60 17.37
C PHE A 18 17.16 20.04 15.95
N LYS A 19 16.73 21.31 15.79
CA LYS A 19 16.35 21.89 14.51
C LYS A 19 17.48 21.86 13.49
N SER A 20 18.70 22.24 13.89
CA SER A 20 19.85 22.24 12.98
C SER A 20 20.23 20.82 12.54
N VAL A 21 20.26 19.87 13.49
CA VAL A 21 20.64 18.48 13.19
C VAL A 21 19.57 17.79 12.35
N ILE A 22 18.28 17.94 12.66
CA ILE A 22 17.21 17.33 11.87
C ILE A 22 17.14 17.93 10.46
N GLU A 23 17.42 19.22 10.30
CA GLU A 23 17.52 19.84 8.98
C GLU A 23 18.61 19.18 8.12
N LYS A 24 19.80 18.94 8.71
CA LYS A 24 20.87 18.23 8.02
C LYS A 24 20.47 16.80 7.64
N VAL A 25 19.85 16.06 8.56
CA VAL A 25 19.33 14.71 8.29
C VAL A 25 18.32 14.70 7.15
N VAL A 26 17.39 15.65 7.12
CA VAL A 26 16.37 15.74 6.06
C VAL A 26 17.03 16.04 4.72
N LYS A 27 17.99 16.98 4.69
CA LYS A 27 18.68 17.44 3.48
C LYS A 27 19.81 16.52 3.02
N ASP A 28 20.08 15.44 3.72
CA ASP A 28 21.20 14.54 3.43
C ASP A 28 22.57 15.25 3.48
N ILE A 29 22.69 16.21 4.39
CA ILE A 29 23.95 16.90 4.70
C ILE A 29 24.73 16.08 5.72
N GLU A 30 26.05 16.01 5.55
CA GLU A 30 26.95 15.32 6.46
C GLU A 30 26.87 15.91 7.88
N LEU A 31 26.80 15.00 8.87
CA LEU A 31 26.73 15.27 10.30
C LEU A 31 28.11 15.06 10.92
N SER A 32 28.45 15.87 11.91
CA SER A 32 29.61 15.60 12.77
C SER A 32 29.39 14.34 13.62
N TYR A 33 30.45 13.82 14.24
CA TYR A 33 30.33 12.69 15.16
C TYR A 33 29.36 12.99 16.32
N GLU A 34 29.47 14.19 16.92
CA GLU A 34 28.58 14.63 18.00
C GLU A 34 27.12 14.73 17.53
N GLU A 35 26.89 15.24 16.31
CA GLU A 35 25.55 15.33 15.72
C GLU A 35 24.94 13.95 15.44
N LYS A 36 25.76 12.99 14.98
CA LYS A 36 25.35 11.58 14.80
C LYS A 36 24.95 10.95 16.13
N THR A 37 25.79 11.08 17.16
CA THR A 37 25.49 10.57 18.51
C THR A 37 24.23 11.22 19.06
N TYR A 38 24.10 12.54 18.92
CA TYR A 38 22.94 13.29 19.40
C TYR A 38 21.65 12.81 18.74
N ILE A 39 21.60 12.70 17.40
CA ILE A 39 20.36 12.35 16.71
C ILE A 39 19.95 10.90 16.94
N LEU A 40 20.91 9.97 17.04
CA LEU A 40 20.64 8.58 17.43
C LEU A 40 20.16 8.49 18.88
N ALA A 41 20.70 9.30 19.80
CA ALA A 41 20.18 9.41 21.16
C ALA A 41 18.73 9.93 21.18
N CYS A 42 18.40 10.92 20.33
CA CYS A 42 17.01 11.36 20.15
C CYS A 42 16.11 10.21 19.65
N ALA A 43 16.56 9.40 18.69
CA ALA A 43 15.80 8.24 18.23
C ALA A 43 15.53 7.24 19.37
N ILE A 44 16.52 6.95 20.22
CA ILE A 44 16.35 6.09 21.41
C ILE A 44 15.32 6.69 22.39
N LEU A 45 15.37 8.01 22.63
CA LEU A 45 14.40 8.69 23.49
C LEU A 45 12.98 8.61 22.94
N PHE A 46 12.79 8.78 21.63
CA PHE A 46 11.49 8.59 20.99
C PHE A 46 10.98 7.15 21.16
N LEU A 47 11.83 6.14 21.02
CA LEU A 47 11.46 4.75 21.27
C LEU A 47 11.10 4.50 22.74
N LYS A 48 11.80 5.15 23.68
CA LYS A 48 11.47 5.05 25.10
C LYS A 48 10.07 5.61 25.39
N HIS A 49 9.73 6.79 24.85
CA HIS A 49 8.39 7.35 24.98
C HIS A 49 7.31 6.48 24.33
N TYR A 50 7.60 5.90 23.17
CA TYR A 50 6.70 4.92 22.57
C TYR A 50 6.50 3.68 23.47
N LYS A 51 7.55 3.19 24.13
CA LYS A 51 7.46 2.04 25.04
C LYS A 51 6.62 2.34 26.29
N GLU A 52 6.60 3.60 26.75
CA GLU A 52 5.76 4.06 27.86
C GLU A 52 4.26 4.06 27.46
N ASP A 53 3.94 4.47 26.23
CA ASP A 53 2.58 4.40 25.68
C ASP A 53 2.60 3.98 24.20
N ASN A 54 2.32 2.69 23.98
CA ASN A 54 2.31 2.06 22.65
C ASN A 54 1.26 2.67 21.68
N ARG A 55 0.37 3.56 22.16
CA ARG A 55 -0.54 4.32 21.28
C ARG A 55 0.18 5.45 20.55
N CYS A 56 1.31 5.92 21.07
CA CYS A 56 2.08 7.02 20.51
C CYS A 56 3.01 6.57 19.38
N THR A 57 2.42 5.92 18.37
CA THR A 57 3.09 5.33 17.20
C THR A 57 3.97 6.32 16.43
N SER A 58 3.70 7.63 16.50
CA SER A 58 4.44 8.63 15.73
C SER A 58 5.88 8.79 16.22
N TYR A 59 6.15 8.52 17.49
CA TYR A 59 7.52 8.53 18.02
C TYR A 59 8.34 7.35 17.47
N ALA A 60 7.73 6.16 17.39
CA ALA A 60 8.38 4.99 16.78
C ALA A 60 8.66 5.23 15.29
N ASP A 61 7.69 5.78 14.55
CA ASP A 61 7.89 6.16 13.15
C ASP A 61 9.04 7.18 12.99
N PHE A 62 9.15 8.17 13.89
CA PHE A 62 10.18 9.19 13.79
C PHE A 62 11.57 8.65 14.14
N ALA A 63 11.66 7.79 15.16
CA ALA A 63 12.89 7.07 15.47
C ALA A 63 13.34 6.21 14.30
N TYR A 64 12.41 5.45 13.71
CA TYR A 64 12.68 4.66 12.50
C TYR A 64 13.18 5.54 11.36
N TYR A 65 12.53 6.68 11.09
CA TYR A 65 12.98 7.63 10.07
C TYR A 65 14.42 8.10 10.30
N ILE A 66 14.75 8.49 11.53
CA ILE A 66 16.11 8.94 11.88
C ILE A 66 17.13 7.83 11.64
N ILE A 67 16.87 6.64 12.17
CA ILE A 67 17.77 5.48 12.07
C ILE A 67 17.94 5.09 10.59
N LEU A 68 16.86 5.05 9.82
CA LEU A 68 16.89 4.76 8.39
C LEU A 68 17.74 5.78 7.62
N LYS A 69 17.51 7.09 7.83
CA LYS A 69 18.29 8.14 7.16
C LYS A 69 19.76 8.09 7.55
N TYR A 70 20.07 7.87 8.83
CA TYR A 70 21.43 7.67 9.30
C TYR A 70 22.09 6.48 8.57
N SER A 71 21.46 5.30 8.59
CA SER A 71 22.04 4.10 7.99
C SER A 71 22.25 4.22 6.48
N LEU A 72 21.33 4.86 5.77
CA LEU A 72 21.47 5.12 4.33
C LEU A 72 22.57 6.13 4.01
N ASN A 73 22.72 7.19 4.81
CA ASN A 73 23.68 8.25 4.52
C ASN A 73 25.12 7.88 4.88
N TYR A 74 25.32 7.00 5.87
CA TYR A 74 26.64 6.62 6.36
C TYR A 74 27.04 5.16 6.05
N ASN A 75 26.17 4.40 5.37
CA ASN A 75 26.34 2.96 5.15
C ASN A 75 26.59 2.16 6.45
N ASP A 76 26.12 2.68 7.59
CA ASP A 76 26.19 2.03 8.89
C ASP A 76 24.82 1.44 9.23
N TYR A 77 24.65 0.16 8.92
CA TYR A 77 23.36 -0.54 9.02
C TYR A 77 23.13 -1.22 10.36
N ALA A 78 24.09 -1.21 11.28
CA ALA A 78 23.93 -1.87 12.58
C ALA A 78 22.74 -1.29 13.39
N PRO A 79 22.55 0.05 13.50
CA PRO A 79 21.40 0.61 14.19
C PRO A 79 20.06 0.23 13.55
N LEU A 80 19.99 0.22 12.21
CA LEU A 80 18.78 -0.15 11.48
C LEU A 80 18.47 -1.64 11.62
N TYR A 81 19.50 -2.49 11.62
CA TYR A 81 19.36 -3.92 11.85
C TYR A 81 18.82 -4.23 13.23
N ASP A 82 19.46 -3.67 14.27
CA ASP A 82 19.04 -3.85 15.66
C ASP A 82 17.61 -3.34 15.87
N PHE A 83 17.30 -2.17 15.34
CA PHE A 83 15.93 -1.66 15.35
C PHE A 83 14.96 -2.61 14.65
N SER A 84 15.31 -3.10 13.45
CA SER A 84 14.43 -3.94 12.64
C SER A 84 14.15 -5.30 13.27
N ILE A 85 15.14 -5.93 13.88
CA ILE A 85 14.96 -7.20 14.60
C ILE A 85 14.08 -7.01 15.83
N ASN A 86 14.37 -6.00 16.66
CA ASN A 86 13.66 -5.78 17.92
C ASN A 86 12.23 -5.27 17.72
N PHE A 87 12.01 -4.40 16.73
CA PHE A 87 10.70 -3.83 16.42
C PHE A 87 9.85 -4.76 15.54
N GLY A 88 10.46 -5.75 14.90
CA GLY A 88 9.78 -6.72 14.05
C GLY A 88 9.66 -6.31 12.58
N PHE A 89 10.50 -5.38 12.10
CA PHE A 89 10.64 -5.04 10.67
C PHE A 89 11.57 -6.05 9.96
N TYR A 90 11.26 -7.34 10.11
CA TYR A 90 12.01 -8.45 9.54
C TYR A 90 12.32 -8.37 8.04
N PRO A 91 11.48 -7.79 7.17
CA PRO A 91 11.85 -7.63 5.76
C PRO A 91 13.11 -6.77 5.58
N ILE A 92 13.30 -5.75 6.44
CA ILE A 92 14.49 -4.89 6.43
C ILE A 92 15.69 -5.65 6.97
N ALA A 93 15.53 -6.36 8.09
CA ALA A 93 16.60 -7.17 8.66
C ALA A 93 17.11 -8.23 7.67
N LYS A 94 16.20 -8.96 7.01
CA LYS A 94 16.54 -9.93 5.95
C LYS A 94 17.27 -9.25 4.79
N ALA A 95 16.80 -8.09 4.33
CA ALA A 95 17.45 -7.36 3.25
C ALA A 95 18.87 -6.88 3.60
N ILE A 96 19.12 -6.51 4.87
CA ILE A 96 20.46 -6.15 5.37
C ILE A 96 21.39 -7.37 5.35
N LEU A 97 20.90 -8.53 5.79
CA LEU A 97 21.64 -9.80 5.79
C LEU A 97 21.95 -10.28 4.38
N ASP A 98 20.94 -10.35 3.50
CA ASP A 98 21.07 -10.81 2.11
C ASP A 98 22.10 -9.96 1.32
N LYS A 99 22.13 -8.65 1.60
CA LYS A 99 23.08 -7.71 0.98
C LYS A 99 24.43 -7.62 1.71
N LYS A 100 24.62 -8.38 2.80
CA LYS A 100 25.86 -8.41 3.61
C LYS A 100 26.31 -7.01 4.06
N LEU A 101 25.37 -6.21 4.56
CA LEU A 101 25.61 -4.81 4.94
C LEU A 101 26.12 -4.63 6.38
N LEU A 102 26.38 -5.71 7.10
CA LEU A 102 26.91 -5.70 8.46
C LEU A 102 28.36 -6.18 8.48
N ASN A 103 29.15 -5.59 9.38
CA ASN A 103 30.52 -6.00 9.67
C ASN A 103 30.59 -7.12 10.74
N SER A 104 29.48 -7.84 10.98
CA SER A 104 29.29 -8.75 12.12
C SER A 104 29.81 -10.18 11.90
N ASN A 105 29.88 -10.94 13.00
CA ASN A 105 30.21 -12.36 13.01
C ASN A 105 29.18 -13.18 12.22
N LEU A 106 29.60 -13.72 11.07
CA LEU A 106 28.81 -14.55 10.13
C LEU A 106 27.90 -15.61 10.79
N ILE A 107 28.30 -16.19 11.92
CA ILE A 107 27.55 -17.26 12.59
C ILE A 107 26.23 -16.75 13.18
N ASN A 108 26.25 -15.61 13.89
CA ASN A 108 25.04 -15.05 14.49
C ASN A 108 24.03 -14.63 13.43
N ASP A 109 24.53 -14.10 12.32
CA ASP A 109 23.73 -13.67 11.18
C ASP A 109 23.01 -14.87 10.55
N CYS A 110 23.70 -16.00 10.35
CA CYS A 110 23.08 -17.26 9.90
C CYS A 110 21.96 -17.73 10.84
N PHE A 111 22.16 -17.67 12.17
CA PHE A 111 21.12 -18.06 13.12
C PHE A 111 19.89 -17.16 13.07
N ILE A 112 20.09 -15.85 12.91
CA ILE A 112 18.98 -14.91 12.77
C ILE A 112 18.28 -15.15 11.44
N ASP A 113 19.02 -15.38 10.37
CA ASP A 113 18.47 -15.63 9.04
C ASP A 113 17.50 -16.82 9.03
N VAL A 114 17.91 -17.94 9.62
CA VAL A 114 17.07 -19.13 9.80
C VAL A 114 15.83 -18.85 10.65
N LYS A 115 15.93 -17.95 11.65
CA LYS A 115 14.76 -17.54 12.45
C LYS A 115 13.80 -16.68 11.62
N LEU A 116 14.31 -15.82 10.74
CA LEU A 116 13.49 -14.94 9.89
C LEU A 116 12.69 -15.75 8.85
N ASP A 117 13.21 -16.88 8.38
CA ASP A 117 12.49 -17.76 7.43
C ASP A 117 11.15 -18.28 7.98
N ARG A 118 10.95 -18.29 9.30
CA ARG A 118 9.64 -18.63 9.92
C ARG A 118 8.54 -17.62 9.62
N PHE A 119 8.92 -16.40 9.20
CA PHE A 119 8.02 -15.31 8.83
C PHE A 119 7.86 -15.17 7.33
N LYS A 120 8.31 -16.17 6.56
CA LYS A 120 8.14 -16.22 5.12
C LYS A 120 6.67 -16.50 4.76
N SER A 121 6.11 -15.62 3.94
CA SER A 121 4.77 -15.76 3.37
C SER A 121 4.74 -16.81 2.26
N ASN A 122 3.54 -17.30 1.95
CA ASN A 122 3.27 -18.17 0.81
C ASN A 122 3.71 -17.57 -0.54
N ASN A 123 3.73 -16.24 -0.64
CA ASN A 123 4.22 -15.52 -1.83
C ASN A 123 5.73 -15.21 -1.79
N ASN A 124 6.50 -15.99 -1.00
CA ASN A 124 7.96 -15.96 -0.97
C ASN A 124 8.60 -14.63 -0.53
N TYR A 125 7.88 -13.78 0.20
CA TYR A 125 8.40 -12.58 0.85
C TYR A 125 8.39 -12.74 2.38
N ILE A 126 9.28 -12.05 3.09
CA ILE A 126 9.29 -12.03 4.57
C ILE A 126 8.23 -11.02 5.06
N GLU A 127 7.42 -11.41 6.02
CA GLU A 127 6.43 -10.54 6.68
C GLU A 127 7.05 -9.80 7.87
N THR A 128 6.48 -8.66 8.25
CA THR A 128 6.78 -8.07 9.56
C THR A 128 6.20 -8.94 10.68
N LEU A 129 6.73 -8.82 11.90
CA LEU A 129 6.18 -9.53 13.07
C LEU A 129 4.69 -9.19 13.28
N GLU A 130 4.34 -7.90 13.19
CA GLU A 130 2.96 -7.44 13.31
C GLU A 130 2.08 -8.05 12.23
N GLN A 131 2.53 -8.04 10.97
CA GLN A 131 1.81 -8.63 9.85
C GLN A 131 1.54 -10.12 10.09
N TYR A 132 2.57 -10.88 10.44
CA TYR A 132 2.46 -12.32 10.70
C TYR A 132 1.46 -12.64 11.81
N ILE A 133 1.57 -11.96 12.96
CA ILE A 133 0.70 -12.19 14.11
C ILE A 133 -0.74 -11.81 13.77
N LYS A 134 -0.96 -10.66 13.11
CA LYS A 134 -2.30 -10.16 12.77
C LYS A 134 -2.96 -11.01 11.70
N SER A 135 -2.23 -11.44 10.67
CA SER A 135 -2.71 -12.38 9.65
C SER A 135 -3.14 -13.71 10.29
N LYS A 136 -2.32 -14.29 11.17
CA LYS A 136 -2.69 -15.53 11.88
C LYS A 136 -3.95 -15.36 12.74
N LYS A 137 -4.01 -14.30 13.55
CA LYS A 137 -5.20 -13.99 14.38
C LYS A 137 -6.45 -13.78 13.54
N PHE A 138 -6.33 -13.08 12.41
CA PHE A 138 -7.42 -12.87 11.47
C PHE A 138 -7.91 -14.17 10.83
N LEU A 139 -6.99 -15.06 10.46
CA LEU A 139 -7.33 -16.37 9.88
C LEU A 139 -7.94 -17.35 10.88
N SER A 140 -7.68 -17.18 12.18
CA SER A 140 -8.31 -17.97 13.27
C SER A 140 -9.57 -17.33 13.84
N ASP A 141 -9.91 -16.10 13.42
CA ASP A 141 -11.09 -15.38 13.91
C ASP A 141 -12.36 -15.92 13.24
N GLU A 142 -13.24 -16.51 14.05
CA GLU A 142 -14.52 -17.10 13.63
C GLU A 142 -15.69 -16.10 13.66
N SER A 143 -15.45 -14.84 14.03
CA SER A 143 -16.47 -13.80 14.01
C SER A 143 -17.14 -13.72 12.63
N ASN A 144 -18.48 -13.65 12.63
CA ASN A 144 -19.24 -13.49 11.39
C ASN A 144 -18.84 -12.23 10.63
N GLU A 145 -18.50 -11.17 11.35
CA GLU A 145 -18.06 -9.92 10.72
C GLU A 145 -16.68 -9.54 11.25
N LYS A 146 -15.69 -9.51 10.36
CA LYS A 146 -14.30 -9.19 10.70
C LYS A 146 -13.65 -8.31 9.65
N SER A 147 -12.63 -7.57 10.06
CA SER A 147 -11.92 -6.63 9.22
C SER A 147 -10.41 -6.81 9.31
N TYR A 148 -9.74 -6.64 8.18
CA TYR A 148 -8.29 -6.58 8.07
C TYR A 148 -7.89 -5.22 7.51
N LEU A 149 -7.33 -4.38 8.38
CA LEU A 149 -6.90 -3.03 8.07
C LEU A 149 -5.38 -3.00 7.94
N ALA A 150 -4.88 -2.80 6.73
CA ALA A 150 -3.45 -2.79 6.46
C ALA A 150 -3.11 -1.86 5.29
N PRO A 151 -1.90 -1.28 5.23
CA PRO A 151 -1.46 -0.47 4.10
C PRO A 151 -1.59 -1.23 2.76
N THR A 152 -1.75 -0.51 1.64
CA THR A 152 -2.11 -1.10 0.33
C THR A 152 -1.15 -2.19 -0.17
N SER A 153 0.12 -2.16 0.25
CA SER A 153 1.12 -3.16 -0.15
C SER A 153 1.24 -4.40 0.75
N PHE A 154 0.43 -4.55 1.81
CA PHE A 154 0.57 -5.60 2.82
C PHE A 154 -0.27 -6.87 2.52
N GLY A 155 -0.30 -7.33 1.27
CA GLY A 155 -0.79 -8.69 0.96
C GLY A 155 -2.29 -8.97 1.24
N LYS A 156 -3.17 -7.95 1.30
CA LYS A 156 -4.61 -8.17 1.55
C LYS A 156 -5.26 -9.16 0.59
N SER A 157 -4.82 -9.15 -0.68
CA SER A 157 -5.37 -10.05 -1.70
C SER A 157 -5.01 -11.52 -1.45
N SER A 158 -3.79 -11.83 -0.98
CA SER A 158 -3.41 -13.22 -0.66
C SER A 158 -4.18 -13.77 0.55
N LEU A 159 -4.54 -12.92 1.50
CA LEU A 159 -5.40 -13.31 2.63
C LEU A 159 -6.79 -13.77 2.18
N ILE A 160 -7.33 -13.26 1.07
CA ILE A 160 -8.60 -13.77 0.51
C ILE A 160 -8.46 -15.25 0.18
N VAL A 161 -7.39 -15.61 -0.53
CA VAL A 161 -7.11 -17.00 -0.92
C VAL A 161 -6.97 -17.89 0.31
N GLU A 162 -6.17 -17.47 1.29
CA GLU A 162 -5.94 -18.23 2.53
C GLU A 162 -7.22 -18.40 3.35
N CYS A 163 -8.07 -17.36 3.41
CA CYS A 163 -9.39 -17.47 4.03
C CYS A 163 -10.24 -18.51 3.31
N ILE A 164 -10.34 -18.46 1.97
CA ILE A 164 -11.16 -19.39 1.20
C ILE A 164 -10.68 -20.84 1.38
N LYS A 165 -9.36 -21.07 1.42
CA LYS A 165 -8.79 -22.41 1.68
C LYS A 165 -9.17 -22.99 3.05
N LYS A 166 -9.51 -22.16 4.03
CA LYS A 166 -9.96 -22.60 5.37
C LYS A 166 -11.48 -22.73 5.49
N LEU A 167 -12.24 -22.24 4.50
CA LEU A 167 -13.69 -22.33 4.52
C LEU A 167 -14.14 -23.73 4.11
N GLU A 168 -15.26 -24.16 4.68
CA GLU A 168 -15.95 -25.39 4.29
C GLU A 168 -16.31 -25.37 2.80
N ASP A 169 -16.38 -26.56 2.21
CA ASP A 169 -16.92 -26.76 0.86
C ASP A 169 -18.43 -26.55 0.82
N GLY A 170 -18.97 -26.37 -0.39
CA GLY A 170 -20.41 -26.15 -0.56
C GLY A 170 -20.88 -24.68 -0.40
N LEU A 171 -20.00 -23.77 0.01
CA LEU A 171 -20.38 -22.36 0.24
C LEU A 171 -20.46 -21.53 -1.05
N LYS A 172 -21.37 -20.55 -1.07
CA LYS A 172 -21.48 -19.51 -2.10
C LYS A 172 -20.71 -18.29 -1.67
N ILE A 173 -19.54 -18.06 -2.27
CA ILE A 173 -18.64 -16.99 -1.90
C ILE A 173 -18.74 -15.86 -2.92
N VAL A 174 -18.74 -14.61 -2.47
CA VAL A 174 -18.58 -13.44 -3.35
C VAL A 174 -17.41 -12.58 -2.89
N ILE A 175 -16.56 -12.21 -3.83
CA ILE A 175 -15.51 -11.21 -3.67
C ILE A 175 -15.95 -9.96 -4.41
N VAL A 176 -16.29 -8.93 -3.63
CA VAL A 176 -16.78 -7.64 -4.12
C VAL A 176 -15.59 -6.70 -4.30
N VAL A 177 -15.37 -6.26 -5.54
CA VAL A 177 -14.30 -5.34 -5.91
C VAL A 177 -14.86 -4.02 -6.46
N PRO A 178 -14.22 -2.87 -6.23
CA PRO A 178 -14.80 -1.57 -6.61
C PRO A 178 -14.65 -1.24 -8.10
N THR A 179 -13.77 -1.92 -8.84
CA THR A 179 -13.48 -1.62 -10.25
C THR A 179 -13.35 -2.87 -11.11
N LYS A 180 -13.56 -2.72 -12.43
CA LYS A 180 -13.36 -3.81 -13.41
C LYS A 180 -11.90 -4.26 -13.48
N SER A 181 -10.94 -3.36 -13.31
CA SER A 181 -9.52 -3.70 -13.33
C SER A 181 -9.16 -4.63 -12.17
N LEU A 182 -9.66 -4.34 -10.97
CA LEU A 182 -9.48 -5.21 -9.80
C LEU A 182 -10.21 -6.55 -9.98
N LEU A 183 -11.36 -6.58 -10.67
CA LEU A 183 -12.06 -7.83 -10.98
C LEU A 183 -11.16 -8.80 -11.75
N ILE A 184 -10.50 -8.33 -12.81
CA ILE A 184 -9.60 -9.17 -13.61
C ILE A 184 -8.38 -9.62 -12.80
N GLN A 185 -7.81 -8.72 -11.98
CA GLN A 185 -6.68 -9.06 -11.11
C GLN A 185 -7.07 -10.15 -10.09
N THR A 186 -8.19 -9.96 -9.39
CA THR A 186 -8.71 -10.92 -8.42
C THR A 186 -9.09 -12.24 -9.09
N TYR A 187 -9.64 -12.21 -10.30
CA TYR A 187 -9.92 -13.42 -11.08
C TYR A 187 -8.67 -14.24 -11.36
N LYS A 188 -7.59 -13.60 -11.84
CA LYS A 188 -6.31 -14.29 -12.10
C LYS A 188 -5.77 -14.92 -10.83
N MET A 189 -5.73 -14.15 -9.74
CA MET A 189 -5.26 -14.62 -8.43
C MET A 189 -6.06 -15.85 -7.92
N ILE A 190 -7.39 -15.80 -7.99
CA ILE A 190 -8.24 -16.91 -7.52
C ILE A 190 -8.10 -18.14 -8.43
N ARG A 191 -7.95 -17.93 -9.74
CA ARG A 191 -7.73 -19.01 -10.71
C ARG A 191 -6.37 -19.69 -10.50
N GLU A 192 -5.31 -18.92 -10.30
CA GLU A 192 -3.95 -19.42 -10.01
C GLU A 192 -3.89 -20.19 -8.69
N ALA A 193 -4.75 -19.84 -7.72
CA ALA A 193 -4.83 -20.54 -6.45
C ALA A 193 -5.52 -21.92 -6.53
N ASP A 194 -6.13 -22.26 -7.67
CA ASP A 194 -6.79 -23.54 -7.98
C ASP A 194 -7.64 -24.10 -6.83
N LEU A 195 -8.67 -23.35 -6.44
CA LEU A 195 -9.49 -23.65 -5.26
C LEU A 195 -10.58 -24.70 -5.51
N GLY A 196 -10.58 -25.39 -6.67
CA GLY A 196 -11.53 -26.47 -6.97
C GLY A 196 -13.00 -26.06 -7.08
N ARG A 197 -13.31 -24.77 -7.19
CA ARG A 197 -14.68 -24.23 -7.27
C ARG A 197 -14.92 -23.46 -8.57
N LYS A 198 -16.14 -23.53 -9.11
CA LYS A 198 -16.52 -22.73 -10.29
C LYS A 198 -16.35 -21.24 -9.98
N ILE A 199 -15.61 -20.53 -10.84
CA ILE A 199 -15.43 -19.09 -10.72
C ILE A 199 -16.44 -18.38 -11.63
N ILE A 200 -17.19 -17.43 -11.05
CA ILE A 200 -18.23 -16.66 -11.73
C ILE A 200 -17.80 -15.19 -11.78
N VAL A 201 -17.54 -14.66 -12.97
CA VAL A 201 -17.13 -13.25 -13.17
C VAL A 201 -18.22 -12.37 -13.78
N HIS A 202 -19.24 -13.00 -14.36
CA HIS A 202 -20.49 -12.37 -14.80
C HIS A 202 -21.67 -13.12 -14.18
N ASP A 203 -22.68 -12.41 -13.69
CA ASP A 203 -23.87 -13.01 -13.06
C ASP A 203 -24.70 -13.89 -14.02
N GLU A 204 -24.59 -13.67 -15.32
CA GLU A 204 -25.18 -14.55 -16.36
C GLU A 204 -24.53 -15.94 -16.41
N MET A 205 -23.32 -16.11 -15.86
CA MET A 205 -22.64 -17.42 -15.80
C MET A 205 -23.19 -18.32 -14.68
N TYR A 206 -24.04 -17.77 -13.80
CA TYR A 206 -24.71 -18.55 -12.77
C TYR A 206 -25.84 -19.39 -13.38
N ASN A 207 -25.73 -20.70 -13.25
CA ASN A 207 -26.65 -21.68 -13.80
C ASN A 207 -27.11 -22.69 -12.74
N GLY A 208 -27.42 -22.20 -11.54
CA GLY A 208 -27.96 -23.03 -10.46
C GLY A 208 -26.91 -23.79 -9.65
N GLU A 209 -25.65 -23.35 -9.70
CA GLU A 209 -24.59 -24.01 -8.94
C GLU A 209 -24.86 -23.94 -7.43
N VAL A 210 -24.62 -25.06 -6.75
CA VAL A 210 -24.77 -25.17 -5.30
C VAL A 210 -23.66 -24.40 -4.57
N SER A 211 -22.44 -24.42 -5.12
CA SER A 211 -21.27 -23.72 -4.60
C SER A 211 -20.46 -23.09 -5.73
N PHE A 212 -19.92 -21.90 -5.47
CA PHE A 212 -19.10 -21.15 -6.42
C PHE A 212 -18.33 -20.03 -5.73
N ILE A 213 -17.37 -19.45 -6.45
CA ILE A 213 -16.69 -18.21 -6.08
C ILE A 213 -17.03 -17.14 -7.12
N ALA A 214 -17.83 -16.16 -6.74
CA ALA A 214 -18.15 -15.02 -7.56
C ALA A 214 -17.15 -13.87 -7.35
N ILE A 215 -16.72 -13.21 -8.42
CA ILE A 215 -15.82 -12.05 -8.37
C ILE A 215 -16.51 -10.93 -9.11
N PHE A 216 -17.09 -9.99 -8.37
CA PHE A 216 -18.07 -9.05 -8.88
C PHE A 216 -17.81 -7.63 -8.43
N THR A 217 -18.33 -6.67 -9.19
CA THR A 217 -18.58 -5.33 -8.66
C THR A 217 -19.85 -5.32 -7.81
N GLN A 218 -20.04 -4.30 -6.97
CA GLN A 218 -21.24 -4.23 -6.11
C GLN A 218 -22.55 -4.28 -6.90
N GLU A 219 -22.58 -3.72 -8.12
CA GLU A 219 -23.73 -3.74 -9.03
C GLU A 219 -24.07 -5.18 -9.48
N ARG A 220 -23.04 -5.96 -9.89
CA ARG A 220 -23.23 -7.34 -10.36
C ARG A 220 -23.69 -8.26 -9.25
N ALA A 221 -23.12 -8.12 -8.04
CA ALA A 221 -23.54 -8.90 -6.88
C ALA A 221 -25.00 -8.62 -6.51
N LEU A 222 -25.41 -7.34 -6.47
CA LEU A 222 -26.81 -6.96 -6.23
C LEU A 222 -27.77 -7.49 -7.30
N ARG A 223 -27.33 -7.46 -8.58
CA ARG A 223 -28.11 -7.96 -9.71
C ARG A 223 -28.36 -9.47 -9.56
N LEU A 224 -27.34 -10.25 -9.19
CA LEU A 224 -27.47 -11.69 -8.98
C LEU A 224 -28.41 -12.00 -7.80
N LEU A 225 -28.22 -11.36 -6.64
CA LEU A 225 -29.11 -11.51 -5.48
C LEU A 225 -30.56 -11.21 -5.80
N SER A 226 -30.81 -10.19 -6.63
CA SER A 226 -32.17 -9.72 -6.92
C SER A 226 -32.88 -10.55 -7.99
N ARG A 227 -32.15 -11.02 -9.01
CA ARG A 227 -32.75 -11.73 -10.15
C ARG A 227 -32.90 -13.23 -9.94
N LYS A 228 -32.01 -13.84 -9.15
CA LYS A 228 -31.95 -15.28 -8.96
C LYS A 228 -32.40 -15.72 -7.56
N GLU A 229 -32.79 -14.77 -6.71
CA GLU A 229 -33.21 -15.00 -5.31
C GLU A 229 -32.24 -15.88 -4.52
N ILE A 230 -30.95 -15.76 -4.83
CA ILE A 230 -29.89 -16.46 -4.09
C ILE A 230 -29.32 -15.57 -2.99
N TYR A 231 -28.53 -16.17 -2.11
CA TYR A 231 -27.70 -15.49 -1.13
C TYR A 231 -26.25 -15.98 -1.22
N PHE A 232 -25.35 -15.20 -0.64
CA PHE A 232 -23.95 -15.57 -0.42
C PHE A 232 -23.74 -15.94 1.05
N ASP A 233 -22.96 -16.98 1.29
CA ASP A 233 -22.54 -17.41 2.63
C ASP A 233 -21.39 -16.53 3.14
N VAL A 234 -20.49 -16.15 2.24
CA VAL A 234 -19.30 -15.36 2.58
C VAL A 234 -19.11 -14.21 1.60
N LEU A 235 -18.99 -13.00 2.14
CA LEU A 235 -18.77 -11.77 1.40
C LEU A 235 -17.40 -11.20 1.76
N PHE A 236 -16.48 -11.23 0.80
CA PHE A 236 -15.24 -10.45 0.88
C PHE A 236 -15.50 -9.07 0.28
N ILE A 237 -15.31 -8.02 1.06
CA ILE A 237 -15.47 -6.63 0.64
C ILE A 237 -14.08 -6.03 0.49
N ASP A 238 -13.57 -6.01 -0.74
CA ASP A 238 -12.28 -5.39 -1.04
C ASP A 238 -12.40 -3.87 -1.14
N GLU A 239 -11.36 -3.17 -0.70
CA GLU A 239 -11.35 -1.71 -0.53
C GLU A 239 -12.58 -1.19 0.26
N ALA A 240 -12.88 -1.81 1.40
CA ALA A 240 -14.07 -1.54 2.20
C ALA A 240 -14.19 -0.08 2.69
N HIS A 241 -13.08 0.68 2.76
CA HIS A 241 -13.12 2.12 3.01
C HIS A 241 -14.01 2.90 2.02
N ASN A 242 -14.33 2.32 0.85
CA ASN A 242 -15.27 2.91 -0.09
C ASN A 242 -16.68 3.08 0.48
N ILE A 243 -17.07 2.32 1.51
CA ILE A 243 -18.33 2.52 2.26
C ILE A 243 -18.41 3.94 2.83
N LEU A 244 -17.26 4.53 3.20
CA LEU A 244 -17.17 5.86 3.80
C LEU A 244 -17.40 7.00 2.81
N LYS A 245 -17.33 6.72 1.51
CA LYS A 245 -17.40 7.77 0.48
C LYS A 245 -18.86 8.21 0.30
N LYS A 246 -19.10 9.50 0.09
CA LYS A 246 -20.44 10.08 -0.15
C LYS A 246 -20.86 9.97 -1.63
N TYR A 247 -20.86 8.76 -2.20
CA TYR A 247 -21.22 8.54 -3.61
C TYR A 247 -22.16 7.34 -3.78
N ASN A 248 -22.90 7.28 -4.89
CA ASN A 248 -23.85 6.20 -5.20
C ASN A 248 -23.31 4.77 -4.98
N ARG A 249 -22.01 4.56 -5.20
CA ARG A 249 -21.37 3.24 -5.01
C ARG A 249 -21.29 2.78 -3.56
N SER A 250 -21.12 3.67 -2.59
CA SER A 250 -21.13 3.28 -1.18
C SER A 250 -22.53 2.82 -0.76
N ILE A 251 -23.57 3.51 -1.21
CA ILE A 251 -24.97 3.14 -0.99
C ILE A 251 -25.26 1.74 -1.55
N LEU A 252 -24.76 1.44 -2.75
CA LEU A 252 -24.92 0.11 -3.36
C LEU A 252 -24.22 -0.99 -2.55
N LEU A 253 -23.02 -0.73 -2.06
CA LEU A 253 -22.28 -1.69 -1.24
C LEU A 253 -22.97 -1.95 0.11
N THR A 254 -23.44 -0.90 0.78
CA THR A 254 -24.25 -0.99 1.99
C THR A 254 -25.53 -1.79 1.73
N ARG A 255 -26.25 -1.48 0.64
CA ARG A 255 -27.47 -2.20 0.23
C ARG A 255 -27.20 -3.68 -0.07
N LEU A 256 -26.06 -4.01 -0.67
CA LEU A 256 -25.64 -5.38 -0.94
C LEU A 256 -25.53 -6.20 0.36
N ILE A 257 -24.78 -5.67 1.32
CA ILE A 257 -24.53 -6.37 2.59
C ILE A 257 -25.82 -6.49 3.40
N SER A 258 -26.63 -5.44 3.47
CA SER A 258 -27.93 -5.47 4.15
C SER A 258 -28.90 -6.46 3.49
N LYS A 259 -29.02 -6.45 2.15
CA LYS A 259 -29.93 -7.35 1.43
C LYS A 259 -29.47 -8.81 1.50
N ASN A 260 -28.17 -9.09 1.51
CA ASN A 260 -27.71 -10.45 1.73
C ASN A 260 -28.01 -10.92 3.16
N LYS A 261 -27.88 -10.04 4.17
CA LYS A 261 -28.24 -10.34 5.56
C LYS A 261 -29.70 -10.73 5.73
N THR A 262 -30.62 -10.12 4.97
CA THR A 262 -32.05 -10.47 5.04
C THR A 262 -32.34 -11.87 4.50
N PHE A 263 -31.57 -12.35 3.52
CA PHE A 263 -31.69 -13.72 3.01
C PHE A 263 -30.88 -14.73 3.82
N ASN A 264 -29.73 -14.33 4.37
CA ASN A 264 -28.86 -15.16 5.19
C ASN A 264 -28.38 -14.39 6.44
N PRO A 265 -29.09 -14.52 7.58
CA PRO A 265 -28.68 -13.89 8.85
C PRO A 265 -27.33 -14.37 9.38
N LYS A 266 -26.83 -15.53 8.93
CA LYS A 266 -25.54 -16.13 9.32
C LYS A 266 -24.41 -15.81 8.34
N GLN A 267 -24.60 -14.87 7.41
CA GLN A 267 -23.56 -14.47 6.47
C GLN A 267 -22.25 -14.11 7.18
N LYS A 268 -21.12 -14.48 6.58
CA LYS A 268 -19.80 -14.02 7.00
C LYS A 268 -19.38 -12.83 6.14
N VAL A 269 -19.02 -11.70 6.74
CA VAL A 269 -18.56 -10.50 6.03
C VAL A 269 -17.12 -10.19 6.44
N ILE A 270 -16.24 -10.17 5.44
CA ILE A 270 -14.81 -9.95 5.60
C ILE A 270 -14.44 -8.64 4.91
N TYR A 271 -14.14 -7.62 5.71
CA TYR A 271 -13.78 -6.29 5.23
C TYR A 271 -12.27 -6.15 5.04
N LEU A 272 -11.82 -5.88 3.83
CA LEU A 272 -10.41 -5.62 3.52
C LEU A 272 -10.25 -4.15 3.16
N SER A 273 -9.38 -3.44 3.88
CA SER A 273 -9.26 -2.00 3.69
C SER A 273 -7.85 -1.49 4.01
N PRO A 274 -7.43 -0.38 3.39
CA PRO A 274 -6.41 0.50 3.95
C PRO A 274 -6.73 0.91 5.39
N LEU A 275 -5.73 1.45 6.08
CA LEU A 275 -5.92 2.06 7.40
C LEU A 275 -7.00 3.15 7.32
N ILE A 276 -7.98 3.03 8.22
CA ILE A 276 -9.05 4.01 8.42
C ILE A 276 -8.97 4.55 9.84
N SER A 277 -9.45 5.77 10.05
CA SER A 277 -9.34 6.44 11.35
C SER A 277 -10.18 5.79 12.45
N ASN A 278 -11.31 5.19 12.10
CA ASN A 278 -12.19 4.50 13.03
C ASN A 278 -12.93 3.35 12.34
N ILE A 279 -12.83 2.15 12.89
CA ILE A 279 -13.50 0.93 12.39
C ILE A 279 -15.02 1.03 12.47
N GLU A 280 -15.55 1.77 13.43
CA GLU A 280 -16.99 2.00 13.61
C GLU A 280 -17.62 2.60 12.35
N ASN A 281 -16.83 3.32 11.55
CA ASN A 281 -17.31 3.91 10.31
C ASN A 281 -17.60 2.86 9.22
N LEU A 282 -17.10 1.62 9.33
CA LEU A 282 -17.48 0.52 8.43
C LEU A 282 -18.82 -0.11 8.81
N LYS A 283 -19.37 0.19 9.99
CA LYS A 283 -20.66 -0.32 10.41
C LYS A 283 -21.76 0.28 9.55
N ILE A 284 -22.64 -0.61 9.10
CA ILE A 284 -23.85 -0.32 8.33
C ILE A 284 -25.06 -0.19 9.25
N THR A 285 -25.04 -0.87 10.41
CA THR A 285 -26.11 -0.82 11.40
C THR A 285 -25.55 -0.61 12.80
N ASN A 286 -26.30 0.06 13.68
CA ASN A 286 -25.83 0.44 15.02
C ASN A 286 -25.51 -0.77 15.93
N GLY A 287 -26.15 -1.92 15.71
CA GLY A 287 -25.90 -3.16 16.47
C GLY A 287 -24.81 -4.07 15.89
N GLN A 288 -24.13 -3.64 14.84
CA GLN A 288 -23.09 -4.43 14.19
C GLN A 288 -21.81 -4.44 15.02
N THR A 289 -21.20 -5.61 15.17
CA THR A 289 -19.88 -5.77 15.81
C THR A 289 -18.93 -6.34 14.78
N ILE A 290 -17.83 -5.61 14.51
CA ILE A 290 -16.81 -6.02 13.56
C ILE A 290 -15.52 -6.28 14.34
N SER A 291 -15.06 -7.53 14.35
CA SER A 291 -13.74 -7.85 14.89
C SER A 291 -12.65 -7.21 14.02
N SER A 292 -11.67 -6.53 14.60
CA SER A 292 -10.69 -5.75 13.83
C SER A 292 -9.25 -6.22 14.01
N HIS A 293 -8.58 -6.43 12.88
CA HIS A 293 -7.17 -6.82 12.81
C HIS A 293 -6.42 -5.74 12.04
N ILE A 294 -5.66 -4.94 12.77
CA ILE A 294 -4.99 -3.74 12.25
C ILE A 294 -3.48 -3.96 12.24
N ILE A 295 -2.83 -3.64 11.12
CA ILE A 295 -1.38 -3.48 10.99
C ILE A 295 -1.08 -1.99 10.98
N ASN A 296 -0.49 -1.50 12.07
CA ASN A 296 -0.27 -0.06 12.25
C ASN A 296 0.99 0.43 11.53
N TYR A 297 2.03 -0.40 11.49
CA TYR A 297 3.34 0.04 11.02
C TYR A 297 3.52 -0.14 9.52
N ASN A 298 4.09 0.89 8.90
CA ASN A 298 4.55 0.84 7.52
C ASN A 298 6.07 0.93 7.49
N VAL A 299 6.71 -0.04 6.85
CA VAL A 299 8.17 -0.07 6.66
C VAL A 299 8.64 0.92 5.59
N LYS A 300 7.74 1.40 4.73
CA LYS A 300 8.08 2.35 3.66
C LYS A 300 7.99 3.79 4.14
N GLU A 301 9.08 4.53 3.98
CA GLU A 301 9.15 5.96 4.26
C GLU A 301 9.33 6.72 2.95
N ALA A 302 8.38 7.62 2.65
CA ALA A 302 8.37 8.35 1.39
C ALA A 302 9.07 9.70 1.55
N GLU A 303 9.94 10.04 0.59
CA GLU A 303 10.49 11.40 0.50
C GLU A 303 9.58 12.28 -0.34
N ILE A 304 9.10 13.38 0.25
CA ILE A 304 8.16 14.29 -0.39
C ILE A 304 8.90 15.57 -0.77
N PHE A 305 8.89 15.86 -2.07
CA PHE A 305 9.46 17.08 -2.63
C PHE A 305 8.37 17.98 -3.21
N GLU A 306 8.50 19.27 -3.00
CA GLU A 306 7.66 20.32 -3.55
C GLU A 306 8.49 21.19 -4.50
N HIS A 307 8.24 21.08 -5.80
CA HIS A 307 8.76 22.00 -6.81
C HIS A 307 7.78 23.16 -6.98
N ARG A 308 8.19 24.36 -6.60
CA ARG A 308 7.35 25.57 -6.58
C ARG A 308 7.42 26.32 -7.90
N LEU A 309 6.42 27.18 -8.15
CA LEU A 309 6.32 28.00 -9.37
C LEU A 309 7.51 28.96 -9.55
N ASN A 310 8.13 29.40 -8.47
CA ASN A 310 9.35 30.21 -8.47
C ASN A 310 10.63 29.38 -8.72
N LYS A 311 10.50 28.12 -9.14
CA LYS A 311 11.59 27.17 -9.44
C LYS A 311 12.41 26.71 -8.23
N GLU A 312 11.94 27.00 -7.02
CA GLU A 312 12.53 26.45 -5.80
C GLU A 312 12.05 25.02 -5.55
N VAL A 313 12.92 24.20 -4.95
CA VAL A 313 12.63 22.84 -4.52
C VAL A 313 12.72 22.77 -3.01
N PHE A 314 11.67 22.26 -2.39
CA PHE A 314 11.61 22.01 -0.96
C PHE A 314 11.43 20.52 -0.69
N LYS A 315 12.05 20.02 0.37
CA LYS A 315 11.82 18.69 0.92
C LYS A 315 10.99 18.82 2.18
N TYR A 316 9.91 18.05 2.29
CA TYR A 316 8.99 18.09 3.41
C TYR A 316 9.30 17.00 4.42
N ASN A 317 9.44 17.37 5.70
CA ASN A 317 9.50 16.42 6.80
C ASN A 317 8.15 16.38 7.53
N ARG A 318 7.49 15.21 7.50
CA ARG A 318 6.16 15.01 8.08
C ARG A 318 6.11 15.05 9.61
N PHE A 319 7.23 14.78 10.29
CA PHE A 319 7.29 14.65 11.75
C PHE A 319 7.30 16.00 12.46
N VAL A 320 8.15 16.91 11.97
CA VAL A 320 8.23 18.30 12.46
C VAL A 320 7.37 19.27 11.66
N ASN A 321 6.68 18.77 10.62
CA ASN A 321 5.80 19.52 9.73
C ASN A 321 6.49 20.76 9.11
N GLN A 322 7.69 20.58 8.58
CA GLN A 322 8.51 21.67 8.03
C GLN A 322 8.98 21.36 6.60
N PHE A 323 9.04 22.42 5.79
CA PHE A 323 9.66 22.41 4.46
C PHE A 323 11.09 22.96 4.54
N TYR A 324 12.01 22.26 3.90
CA TYR A 324 13.42 22.60 3.85
C TYR A 324 13.83 22.87 2.40
N ARG A 325 14.38 24.05 2.12
CA ARG A 325 14.88 24.39 0.78
C ARG A 325 16.08 23.50 0.44
N VAL A 326 16.01 22.78 -0.68
CA VAL A 326 17.02 21.81 -1.14
C VAL A 326 17.53 22.09 -2.56
N GLY A 327 16.89 22.98 -3.30
CA GLY A 327 17.35 23.37 -4.64
C GLY A 327 16.64 24.61 -5.16
N GLU A 328 17.19 25.19 -6.23
CA GLU A 328 16.65 26.38 -6.90
C GLU A 328 16.98 26.39 -8.40
N GLY A 329 16.25 27.20 -9.17
CA GLY A 329 16.61 27.55 -10.55
C GLY A 329 16.24 26.53 -11.63
N ILE A 330 15.61 25.41 -11.30
CA ILE A 330 15.28 24.34 -12.26
C ILE A 330 13.84 24.48 -12.75
N ASP A 331 13.60 24.50 -14.07
CA ASP A 331 12.24 24.47 -14.61
C ASP A 331 11.60 23.09 -14.47
N LYS A 332 10.27 23.03 -14.57
CA LYS A 332 9.48 21.80 -14.37
C LYS A 332 10.00 20.59 -15.17
N PHE A 333 10.39 20.77 -16.44
CA PHE A 333 10.78 19.64 -17.27
C PHE A 333 12.17 19.13 -16.94
N ASN A 334 13.11 20.06 -16.70
CA ASN A 334 14.44 19.68 -16.23
C ASN A 334 14.37 19.04 -14.84
N TYR A 335 13.49 19.52 -13.95
CA TYR A 335 13.26 18.91 -12.65
C TYR A 335 12.79 17.46 -12.78
N LEU A 336 11.80 17.20 -13.64
CA LEU A 336 11.32 15.84 -13.91
C LEU A 336 12.41 14.94 -14.50
N ARG A 337 13.25 15.46 -15.40
CA ARG A 337 14.33 14.69 -16.03
C ARG A 337 15.47 14.35 -15.07
N VAL A 338 15.90 15.30 -14.24
CA VAL A 338 17.00 15.09 -13.28
C VAL A 338 16.59 14.14 -12.16
N ASN A 339 15.32 14.16 -11.76
CA ASN A 339 14.79 13.35 -10.66
C ASN A 339 14.01 12.11 -11.15
N SER A 340 14.10 11.77 -12.44
CA SER A 340 13.42 10.58 -12.96
C SER A 340 14.12 9.30 -12.50
N GLY A 341 13.37 8.32 -12.02
CA GLY A 341 13.86 6.95 -11.81
C GLY A 341 13.75 6.09 -13.07
N GLU A 342 14.00 4.79 -12.94
CA GLU A 342 13.81 3.82 -14.03
C GLU A 342 12.36 3.78 -14.54
N LYS A 343 11.40 3.95 -13.63
CA LYS A 343 9.96 4.00 -13.91
C LYS A 343 9.36 5.20 -13.20
N ASN A 344 8.62 6.00 -13.96
CA ASN A 344 8.03 7.24 -13.47
C ASN A 344 6.53 7.19 -13.68
N PHE A 345 5.76 7.56 -12.64
CA PHE A 345 4.32 7.71 -12.73
C PHE A 345 3.96 9.19 -12.52
N ILE A 346 3.49 9.83 -13.58
CA ILE A 346 3.16 11.26 -13.57
C ILE A 346 1.63 11.40 -13.57
N TYR A 347 1.10 11.94 -12.48
CA TYR A 347 -0.34 12.13 -12.33
C TYR A 347 -0.77 13.54 -12.76
N ASN A 348 -1.88 13.62 -13.49
CA ASN A 348 -2.57 14.87 -13.81
C ASN A 348 -4.09 14.62 -13.82
N TYR A 349 -4.90 15.64 -13.53
CA TYR A 349 -6.31 15.46 -13.17
C TYR A 349 -7.30 15.60 -14.35
N ARG A 350 -6.85 16.03 -15.54
CA ARG A 350 -7.70 16.19 -16.72
C ARG A 350 -7.13 15.44 -17.93
N PRO A 351 -7.94 14.67 -18.68
CA PRO A 351 -7.52 13.99 -19.91
C PRO A 351 -6.71 14.89 -20.86
N VAL A 352 -7.25 16.06 -21.20
CA VAL A 352 -6.58 17.04 -22.08
C VAL A 352 -5.21 17.48 -21.53
N LYS A 353 -5.08 17.61 -20.20
CA LYS A 353 -3.81 18.01 -19.58
C LYS A 353 -2.80 16.86 -19.50
N ILE A 354 -3.28 15.62 -19.44
CA ILE A 354 -2.45 14.41 -19.56
C ILE A 354 -1.85 14.34 -20.97
N GLU A 355 -2.68 14.49 -22.01
CA GLU A 355 -2.22 14.46 -23.41
C GLU A 355 -1.27 15.63 -23.73
N GLN A 356 -1.59 16.85 -23.27
CA GLN A 356 -0.70 18.01 -23.42
C GLN A 356 0.67 17.75 -22.78
N LEU A 357 0.69 17.26 -21.54
CA LEU A 357 1.94 16.95 -20.84
C LEU A 357 2.73 15.84 -21.53
N ALA A 358 2.06 14.78 -22.01
CA ALA A 358 2.69 13.69 -22.74
C ALA A 358 3.38 14.18 -24.03
N ASN A 359 2.69 15.03 -24.80
CA ASN A 359 3.24 15.64 -26.00
C ASN A 359 4.44 16.56 -25.68
N ASP A 360 4.33 17.38 -24.64
CA ASP A 360 5.41 18.29 -24.25
C ASP A 360 6.64 17.54 -23.73
N LEU A 361 6.44 16.41 -23.05
CA LEU A 361 7.53 15.51 -22.65
C LEU A 361 8.21 14.88 -23.87
N CYS A 362 7.45 14.37 -24.85
CA CYS A 362 8.04 13.77 -26.06
C CYS A 362 8.87 14.74 -26.88
N LYS A 363 8.52 16.04 -26.89
CA LYS A 363 9.35 17.08 -27.55
C LYS A 363 10.73 17.26 -26.88
N LYS A 364 10.87 16.85 -25.63
CA LYS A 364 12.09 17.05 -24.81
C LYS A 364 12.84 15.76 -24.50
N LEU A 365 12.21 14.59 -24.70
CA LEU A 365 12.81 13.29 -24.50
C LEU A 365 13.51 12.82 -25.79
N PRO A 366 14.66 12.15 -25.67
CA PRO A 366 15.25 11.47 -26.81
C PRO A 366 14.36 10.30 -27.24
N LYS A 367 14.39 9.98 -28.54
CA LYS A 367 13.80 8.72 -29.00
C LYS A 367 14.59 7.55 -28.43
N ILE A 368 13.87 6.49 -28.12
CA ILE A 368 14.46 5.24 -27.63
C ILE A 368 14.46 4.19 -28.74
N GLU A 369 15.36 3.23 -28.64
CA GLU A 369 15.28 2.02 -29.44
C GLU A 369 14.09 1.17 -28.96
N THR A 370 13.18 0.88 -29.88
CA THR A 370 11.95 0.18 -29.57
C THR A 370 12.13 -1.33 -29.71
N SER A 371 11.78 -2.09 -28.68
CA SER A 371 11.81 -3.56 -28.74
C SER A 371 10.75 -4.12 -29.70
N GLY A 372 10.90 -5.37 -30.14
CA GLY A 372 9.90 -6.05 -30.98
C GLY A 372 8.48 -6.06 -30.35
N LYS A 373 8.41 -6.14 -29.01
CA LYS A 373 7.12 -6.05 -28.27
C LYS A 373 6.47 -4.67 -28.38
N ILE A 374 7.26 -3.61 -28.45
CA ILE A 374 6.74 -2.25 -28.66
C ILE A 374 6.17 -2.11 -30.07
N HIS A 375 6.88 -2.63 -31.07
CA HIS A 375 6.38 -2.65 -32.45
C HIS A 375 5.08 -3.43 -32.62
N GLU A 376 4.96 -4.56 -31.92
CA GLU A 376 3.71 -5.33 -31.88
C GLU A 376 2.57 -4.51 -31.25
N LEU A 377 2.84 -3.85 -30.12
CA LEU A 377 1.87 -2.96 -29.46
C LEU A 377 1.44 -1.80 -30.38
N GLU A 378 2.38 -1.18 -31.09
CA GLU A 378 2.07 -0.13 -32.07
C GLU A 378 1.15 -0.65 -33.19
N LYS A 379 1.42 -1.86 -33.70
CA LYS A 379 0.58 -2.50 -34.72
C LYS A 379 -0.84 -2.77 -34.20
N ILE A 380 -0.96 -3.27 -32.98
CA ILE A 380 -2.26 -3.50 -32.32
C ILE A 380 -3.02 -2.18 -32.17
N LEU A 381 -2.37 -1.13 -31.66
CA LEU A 381 -3.00 0.18 -31.46
C LEU A 381 -3.46 0.82 -32.78
N ARG A 382 -2.65 0.71 -33.85
CA ARG A 382 -3.02 1.20 -35.18
C ARG A 382 -4.26 0.52 -35.74
N LYS A 383 -4.38 -0.80 -35.52
CA LYS A 383 -5.45 -1.64 -36.04
C LYS A 383 -6.74 -1.51 -35.24
N GLU A 384 -6.65 -1.57 -33.91
CA GLU A 384 -7.81 -1.70 -33.02
C GLU A 384 -8.32 -0.35 -32.50
N VAL A 385 -7.51 0.72 -32.53
CA VAL A 385 -7.91 2.08 -32.10
C VAL A 385 -8.01 3.02 -33.31
N HIS A 386 -6.86 3.50 -33.80
CA HIS A 386 -6.78 4.36 -34.99
C HIS A 386 -5.30 4.60 -35.36
N GLY A 387 -4.98 4.67 -36.66
CA GLY A 387 -3.60 4.91 -37.13
C GLY A 387 -3.00 6.25 -36.69
N GLY A 388 -3.85 7.25 -36.42
CA GLY A 388 -3.47 8.57 -35.90
C GLY A 388 -3.47 8.69 -34.38
N PHE A 389 -3.67 7.60 -33.63
CA PHE A 389 -3.74 7.66 -32.18
C PHE A 389 -2.41 8.13 -31.58
N TYR A 390 -2.44 9.24 -30.83
CA TYR A 390 -1.23 9.92 -30.38
C TYR A 390 -0.29 9.01 -29.59
N ALA A 391 -0.83 8.12 -28.74
CA ALA A 391 -0.04 7.21 -27.92
C ALA A 391 0.97 6.37 -28.71
N ILE A 392 0.67 6.05 -29.97
CA ILE A 392 1.58 5.30 -30.86
C ILE A 392 2.92 6.05 -31.01
N LYS A 393 2.88 7.37 -31.24
CA LYS A 393 4.10 8.18 -31.37
C LYS A 393 4.86 8.27 -30.04
N HIS A 394 4.15 8.31 -28.91
CA HIS A 394 4.74 8.42 -27.58
C HIS A 394 5.55 7.17 -27.18
N LEU A 395 5.20 5.98 -27.70
CA LEU A 395 5.94 4.74 -27.46
C LEU A 395 7.41 4.81 -27.91
N SER A 396 7.69 5.53 -28.99
CA SER A 396 9.06 5.77 -29.48
C SER A 396 9.91 6.65 -28.55
N TYR A 397 9.31 7.21 -27.49
CA TYR A 397 9.97 7.98 -26.43
C TYR A 397 9.88 7.28 -25.07
N GLY A 398 9.43 6.02 -25.03
CA GLY A 398 9.21 5.28 -23.78
C GLY A 398 8.06 5.84 -22.92
N LEU A 399 7.16 6.63 -23.51
CA LEU A 399 6.06 7.27 -22.80
C LEU A 399 4.74 6.59 -23.13
N VAL A 400 3.97 6.28 -22.09
CA VAL A 400 2.57 5.85 -22.20
C VAL A 400 1.73 6.78 -21.34
N TYR A 401 0.61 7.25 -21.90
CA TYR A 401 -0.38 8.01 -21.14
C TYR A 401 -1.69 7.22 -21.03
N LEU A 402 -2.42 7.45 -19.95
CA LEU A 402 -3.68 6.78 -19.63
C LEU A 402 -4.66 7.81 -19.08
N HIS A 403 -5.86 7.86 -19.66
CA HIS A 403 -7.00 8.58 -19.08
C HIS A 403 -8.30 7.89 -19.48
N GLY A 404 -9.35 8.07 -18.66
CA GLY A 404 -10.68 7.51 -18.87
C GLY A 404 -11.64 8.48 -19.55
#